data_AF-A0A957R7U7-F1
#
_entry.id   AF-A0A957R7U7-F1
#
_cell.length_a   1.000
_cell.length_b   1.000
_cell.length_c   1.000
_cell.angle_alpha   90.00
_cell.angle_beta   90.00
_cell.angle_gamma   90.00
#
_symmetry.space_group_name_H-M   'P 1'
#
loop_
_entity.id
_entity.type
_entity.pdbx_description
1 polymer ?
#
loop_
_entity_poly.entity_id
_entity_poly.type
_entity_poly.pdbx_seq_one_letter_code
_entity_poly.pdbx_strand_id
1 'polypeptide(L)'
;MSSSSKLSQWCNQLLEICWLLALILSPLFFNIHSDRVFEPDKITLVRSLAVLMSAIWIVKFVNEQGWENLSWLRWSTKSSIWKIPFVLPVAAITLVYIISSLFSVTPSVSWLGSYQRLQGTFTTLSYIIIFAIMAATIHSQAQVRRVITTVIIVSIPVALYGMLQRFGLDPLPWGGNTQTRIAGHM
;
A
#
# COMPACT_ATOMS: atom_id res chain seq x y z
N MET A 1 30.17 5.99 10.81
CA MET A 1 28.73 6.20 11.15
C MET A 1 28.40 7.62 10.76
N SER A 2 27.90 7.88 9.55
CA SER A 2 27.48 9.24 9.19
C SER A 2 26.31 9.62 10.08
N SER A 3 26.40 10.76 10.75
CA SER A 3 25.28 11.33 11.48
C SER A 3 24.10 11.46 10.52
N SER A 4 22.99 10.77 10.78
CA SER A 4 21.79 10.87 9.96
C SER A 4 21.41 12.34 9.83
N SER A 5 21.33 12.86 8.61
CA SER A 5 20.90 14.25 8.39
C SER A 5 19.53 14.46 9.04
N LYS A 6 19.24 15.69 9.51
CA LYS A 6 17.90 16.03 10.00
C LYS A 6 16.83 15.68 8.97
N LEU A 7 17.12 15.90 7.67
CA LEU A 7 16.22 15.58 6.56
C LEU A 7 15.88 14.07 6.50
N SER A 8 16.86 13.19 6.66
CA SER A 8 16.62 11.74 6.67
C SER A 8 15.70 11.33 7.83
N GLN A 9 15.87 11.94 9.01
CA GLN A 9 14.98 11.69 10.15
C GLN A 9 13.54 12.13 9.86
N TRP A 10 13.35 13.31 9.26
CA TRP A 10 12.04 13.78 8.80
C TRP A 10 11.43 12.82 7.76
N CYS A 11 12.19 12.37 6.76
CA CYS A 11 11.71 11.42 5.77
C CYS A 11 11.26 10.11 6.43
N ASN A 12 12.00 9.57 7.41
CA ASN A 12 11.60 8.35 8.11
C ASN A 12 10.27 8.53 8.87
N GLN A 13 10.10 9.67 9.56
CA GLN A 13 8.86 9.99 10.25
C GLN A 13 7.67 10.16 9.29
N LEU A 14 7.89 10.84 8.15
CA LEU A 14 6.85 11.03 7.14
C LEU A 14 6.45 9.69 6.48
N LEU A 15 7.42 8.83 6.16
CA LEU A 15 7.13 7.49 5.65
C LEU A 15 6.31 6.68 6.65
N GLU A 16 6.64 6.80 7.94
CA GLU A 16 5.88 6.18 9.02
C GLU A 16 4.44 6.65 9.11
N ILE A 17 4.22 7.97 9.05
CA ILE A 17 2.87 8.54 9.01
C ILE A 17 2.13 8.03 7.77
N CYS A 18 2.78 7.95 6.60
CA CYS A 18 2.13 7.53 5.37
C CYS A 18 1.65 6.07 5.42
N TRP A 19 2.46 5.12 5.89
CA TRP A 19 2.00 3.73 5.99
C TRP A 19 0.98 3.53 7.12
N LEU A 20 1.02 4.30 8.20
CA LEU A 20 -0.06 4.33 9.21
C LEU A 20 -1.37 4.84 8.60
N LEU A 21 -1.31 5.93 7.83
CA LEU A 21 -2.46 6.45 7.10
C LEU A 21 -3.00 5.44 6.10
N ALA A 22 -2.14 4.68 5.40
CA ALA A 22 -2.59 3.61 4.51
C ALA A 22 -3.42 2.56 5.27
N LEU A 23 -3.00 2.16 6.46
CA LEU A 23 -3.72 1.19 7.31
C LEU A 23 -5.04 1.72 7.86
N ILE A 24 -5.18 3.03 8.03
CA ILE A 24 -6.40 3.68 8.52
C ILE A 24 -7.37 3.96 7.37
N LEU A 25 -6.90 4.62 6.32
CA LEU A 25 -7.73 5.10 5.24
C LEU A 25 -8.24 3.96 4.35
N SER A 26 -7.42 2.95 4.04
CA SER A 26 -7.84 1.88 3.12
C SER A 26 -9.08 1.10 3.58
N PRO A 27 -9.23 0.71 4.86
CA PRO A 27 -10.45 0.04 5.31
C PRO A 27 -11.62 0.99 5.63
N LEU A 28 -11.35 2.20 6.14
CA LEU A 28 -12.41 3.11 6.60
C LEU A 28 -13.05 3.94 5.49
N PHE A 29 -12.34 4.17 4.41
CA PHE A 29 -12.79 5.09 3.38
C PHE A 29 -13.77 4.42 2.41
N PHE A 30 -14.93 5.02 2.21
CA PHE A 30 -15.82 4.74 1.08
C PHE A 30 -16.58 6.01 0.74
N ASN A 31 -17.03 6.15 -0.50
CA ASN A 31 -17.65 7.38 -0.98
C ASN A 31 -19.02 7.10 -1.59
N ILE A 32 -20.07 7.41 -0.84
CA ILE A 32 -21.47 7.16 -1.27
C ILE A 32 -21.89 7.99 -2.48
N HIS A 33 -21.14 9.05 -2.82
CA HIS A 33 -21.41 9.90 -3.98
C HIS A 33 -20.72 9.39 -5.26
N SER A 34 -19.89 8.36 -5.18
CA SER A 34 -19.25 7.74 -6.34
C SER A 34 -20.11 6.60 -6.87
N ASP A 35 -20.17 6.47 -8.21
CA ASP A 35 -20.86 5.35 -8.89
C ASP A 35 -20.30 3.98 -8.46
N ARG A 36 -19.06 3.98 -7.95
CA ARG A 36 -18.36 2.82 -7.41
C ARG A 36 -17.90 3.13 -5.99
N VAL A 37 -18.84 3.01 -5.05
CA VAL A 37 -18.72 3.46 -3.65
C VAL A 37 -17.47 2.96 -2.91
N PHE A 38 -16.93 1.79 -3.29
CA PHE A 38 -15.83 1.15 -2.56
C PHE A 38 -14.51 1.10 -3.33
N GLU A 39 -14.45 0.38 -4.46
CA GLU A 39 -13.18 -0.10 -5.02
C GLU A 39 -12.27 1.02 -5.58
N PRO A 40 -12.68 1.83 -6.59
CA PRO A 40 -11.77 2.73 -7.28
C PRO A 40 -11.31 3.90 -6.41
N ASP A 41 -12.19 4.45 -5.57
CA ASP A 41 -11.82 5.60 -4.73
C ASP A 41 -10.80 5.16 -3.65
N LYS A 42 -10.98 3.98 -3.05
CA LYS A 42 -9.99 3.38 -2.13
C LYS A 42 -8.65 3.15 -2.82
N ILE A 43 -8.66 2.57 -4.02
CA ILE A 43 -7.43 2.29 -4.76
C ILE A 43 -6.72 3.57 -5.17
N THR A 44 -7.47 4.61 -5.51
CA THR A 44 -6.89 5.93 -5.83
C THR A 44 -6.15 6.49 -4.61
N LEU A 45 -6.71 6.40 -3.40
CA LEU A 45 -5.99 6.79 -2.18
C LEU A 45 -4.71 5.98 -1.97
N VAL A 46 -4.76 4.65 -2.16
CA VAL A 46 -3.58 3.79 -1.99
C VAL A 46 -2.50 4.14 -3.03
N ARG A 47 -2.88 4.37 -4.29
CA ARG A 47 -1.97 4.83 -5.35
C ARG A 47 -1.33 6.17 -5.01
N SER A 48 -2.12 7.15 -4.56
CA SER A 48 -1.62 8.46 -4.15
C SER A 48 -0.63 8.37 -2.99
N LEU A 49 -0.93 7.54 -1.98
CA LEU A 49 -0.01 7.27 -0.87
C LEU A 49 1.28 6.59 -1.36
N ALA A 50 1.19 5.61 -2.25
CA ALA A 50 2.37 4.94 -2.81
C ALA A 50 3.28 5.93 -3.57
N VAL A 51 2.69 6.82 -4.39
CA VAL A 51 3.45 7.87 -5.09
C VAL A 51 4.10 8.84 -4.09
N LEU A 52 3.36 9.30 -3.08
CA LEU A 52 3.89 10.18 -2.03
C LEU A 52 5.05 9.53 -1.28
N MET A 53 4.87 8.28 -0.84
CA MET A 53 5.90 7.50 -0.16
C MET A 53 7.13 7.29 -1.05
N SER A 54 6.93 7.03 -2.35
CA SER A 54 8.03 6.92 -3.31
C SER A 54 8.81 8.22 -3.43
N ALA A 55 8.13 9.37 -3.52
CA ALA A 55 8.78 10.67 -3.59
C ALA A 55 9.61 10.96 -2.32
N ILE A 56 9.04 10.72 -1.13
CA ILE A 56 9.75 10.89 0.14
C ILE A 56 10.98 9.96 0.22
N TRP A 57 10.83 8.71 -0.20
CA TRP A 57 11.92 7.75 -0.23
C TRP A 57 13.03 8.16 -1.19
N ILE A 58 12.70 8.68 -2.38
CA ILE A 58 13.68 9.21 -3.34
C ILE A 58 14.43 10.40 -2.73
N VAL A 59 13.74 11.34 -2.09
CA VAL A 59 14.39 12.48 -1.40
C VAL A 59 15.39 11.99 -0.35
N LYS A 60 14.99 11.00 0.46
CA LYS A 60 15.89 10.38 1.44
C LYS A 60 17.09 9.72 0.77
N PHE A 61 16.87 8.93 -0.27
CA PHE A 61 17.90 8.20 -1.00
C PHE A 61 18.95 9.13 -1.61
N VAL A 62 18.51 10.24 -2.23
CA VAL A 62 19.38 11.28 -2.79
C VAL A 62 20.19 11.96 -1.69
N ASN A 63 19.54 12.34 -0.58
CA ASN A 63 20.21 13.00 0.53
C ASN A 63 21.27 12.10 1.20
N GLU A 64 21.02 10.79 1.29
CA GLU A 64 21.96 9.82 1.87
C GLU A 64 23.05 9.38 0.88
N GLN A 65 23.05 9.92 -0.34
CA GLN A 65 23.95 9.50 -1.42
C GLN A 65 23.95 7.98 -1.60
N GLY A 66 22.76 7.37 -1.58
CA GLY A 66 22.59 5.92 -1.60
C GLY A 66 23.23 5.21 -2.80
N TRP A 67 23.58 5.97 -3.85
CA TRP A 67 24.33 5.50 -5.02
C TRP A 67 25.81 5.24 -4.75
N GLU A 68 26.44 5.86 -3.74
CA GLU A 68 27.88 5.70 -3.49
C GLU A 68 28.21 4.30 -2.96
N ASN A 69 27.24 3.65 -2.32
CA ASN A 69 27.42 2.33 -1.72
C ASN A 69 26.39 1.34 -2.27
N LEU A 70 26.49 0.98 -3.56
CA LEU A 70 25.66 -0.06 -4.20
C LEU A 70 26.11 -1.50 -3.91
N SER A 71 27.00 -1.69 -2.92
CA SER A 71 27.53 -3.01 -2.57
C SER A 71 26.45 -3.98 -2.06
N TRP A 72 25.34 -3.45 -1.53
CA TRP A 72 24.16 -4.20 -1.08
C TRP A 72 23.35 -4.83 -2.23
N LEU A 73 23.53 -4.36 -3.47
CA LEU A 73 22.88 -4.93 -4.65
C LEU A 73 23.67 -6.10 -5.25
N ARG A 74 24.96 -6.23 -4.91
CA ARG A 74 25.83 -7.28 -5.43
C ARG A 74 25.49 -8.62 -4.79
N TRP A 75 25.32 -9.66 -5.61
CA TRP A 75 25.00 -11.03 -5.15
C TRP A 75 26.09 -11.64 -4.24
N SER A 76 27.35 -11.30 -4.51
CA SER A 76 28.52 -11.80 -3.77
C SER A 76 28.57 -11.34 -2.31
N THR A 77 27.98 -10.18 -1.99
CA THR A 77 28.01 -9.59 -0.64
C THR A 77 27.14 -10.40 0.35
N LYS A 78 27.59 -10.58 1.60
CA LYS A 78 26.79 -11.28 2.63
C LYS A 78 25.48 -10.55 2.98
N SER A 79 25.48 -9.21 2.98
CA SER A 79 24.31 -8.35 3.25
C SER A 79 23.51 -8.00 1.99
N SER A 80 23.54 -8.85 0.96
CA SER A 80 22.84 -8.58 -0.30
C SER A 80 21.33 -8.65 -0.14
N ILE A 81 20.59 -7.72 -0.75
CA ILE A 81 19.11 -7.76 -0.74
C ILE A 81 18.53 -9.02 -1.37
N TRP A 82 19.24 -9.63 -2.32
CA TRP A 82 18.81 -10.86 -2.97
C TRP A 82 18.74 -12.06 -2.01
N LYS A 83 19.38 -11.96 -0.84
CA LYS A 83 19.36 -13.00 0.20
C LYS A 83 18.18 -12.84 1.15
N ILE A 84 17.42 -11.75 1.06
CA ILE A 84 16.17 -11.57 1.81
C ILE A 84 15.12 -12.48 1.16
N PRO A 85 14.48 -13.40 1.90
CA PRO A 85 13.68 -14.48 1.33
C PRO A 85 12.51 -14.01 0.44
N PHE A 86 11.94 -12.84 0.75
CA PHE A 86 10.80 -12.29 0.01
C PHE A 86 11.18 -11.41 -1.19
N VAL A 87 12.44 -11.01 -1.34
CA VAL A 87 12.84 -10.11 -2.44
C VAL A 87 12.71 -10.80 -3.79
N LEU A 88 13.16 -12.06 -3.91
CA LEU A 88 13.10 -12.79 -5.17
C LEU A 88 11.66 -13.08 -5.64
N PRO A 89 10.74 -13.57 -4.78
CA PRO A 89 9.33 -13.69 -5.14
C PRO A 89 8.68 -12.36 -5.56
N VAL A 90 8.95 -11.27 -4.84
CA VAL A 90 8.41 -9.94 -5.15
C VAL A 90 8.98 -9.39 -6.47
N ALA A 91 10.27 -9.62 -6.75
CA ALA A 91 10.87 -9.26 -8.03
C ALA A 91 10.27 -10.08 -9.19
N ALA A 92 10.07 -11.39 -8.98
CA ALA A 92 9.48 -12.27 -9.98
C ALA A 92 8.05 -11.85 -10.34
N ILE A 93 7.19 -11.60 -9.33
CA ILE A 93 5.81 -11.16 -9.60
C ILE A 93 5.79 -9.78 -10.27
N THR A 94 6.68 -8.86 -9.85
CA THR A 94 6.82 -7.54 -10.50
C THR A 94 7.16 -7.69 -11.98
N LEU A 95 8.14 -8.54 -12.30
CA LEU A 95 8.55 -8.79 -13.68
C LEU A 95 7.41 -9.41 -14.50
N VAL A 96 6.69 -10.38 -13.94
CA VAL A 96 5.53 -11.00 -14.59
C VAL A 96 4.45 -9.97 -14.91
N TYR A 97 4.11 -9.09 -13.98
CA TYR A 97 3.11 -8.03 -14.22
C TYR A 97 3.56 -7.04 -15.29
N ILE A 98 4.84 -6.64 -15.30
CA ILE A 98 5.39 -5.74 -16.32
C ILE A 98 5.32 -6.40 -17.70
N ILE A 99 5.86 -7.62 -17.84
CA ILE A 99 5.86 -8.36 -19.11
C ILE A 99 4.42 -8.59 -19.58
N SER A 100 3.55 -9.10 -18.71
CA SER A 100 2.14 -9.35 -19.06
C SER A 100 1.40 -8.08 -19.50
N SER A 101 1.77 -6.91 -18.97
CA SER A 101 1.14 -5.64 -19.37
C SER A 101 1.64 -5.14 -20.71
N LEU A 102 2.95 -5.28 -20.97
CA LEU A 102 3.57 -4.88 -22.23
C LEU A 102 3.06 -5.71 -23.41
N PHE A 103 2.85 -7.01 -23.20
CA PHE A 103 2.33 -7.93 -24.23
C PHE A 103 0.80 -8.09 -24.19
N SER A 104 0.09 -7.24 -23.45
CA SER A 104 -1.36 -7.34 -23.35
C SER A 104 -2.07 -6.90 -24.63
N VAL A 105 -3.19 -7.55 -24.94
CA VAL A 105 -4.13 -7.15 -26.01
C VAL A 105 -4.75 -5.78 -25.74
N THR A 106 -4.90 -5.41 -24.46
CA THR A 106 -5.41 -4.10 -24.03
C THR A 106 -4.45 -3.47 -23.01
N PRO A 107 -3.32 -2.89 -23.46
CA PRO A 107 -2.27 -2.37 -22.59
C PRO A 107 -2.78 -1.32 -21.59
N SER A 108 -3.65 -0.42 -22.04
CA SER A 108 -4.20 0.64 -21.17
C SER A 108 -4.99 0.08 -19.99
N VAL A 109 -5.85 -0.93 -20.22
CA VAL A 109 -6.63 -1.58 -19.17
C VAL A 109 -5.73 -2.43 -18.28
N SER A 110 -4.72 -3.09 -18.85
CA SER A 110 -3.78 -3.90 -18.06
C SER A 110 -2.91 -3.05 -17.14
N TRP A 111 -2.51 -1.86 -17.60
CA TRP A 111 -1.71 -0.93 -16.82
C TRP A 111 -2.53 -0.17 -15.76
N LEU A 112 -3.62 0.49 -16.18
CA LEU A 112 -4.43 1.38 -15.34
C LEU A 112 -5.53 0.66 -14.58
N GLY A 113 -5.92 -0.54 -15.00
CA GLY A 113 -7.07 -1.26 -14.50
C GLY A 113 -8.39 -0.86 -15.16
N SER A 114 -9.42 -1.68 -14.96
CA SER A 114 -10.78 -1.38 -15.43
C SER A 114 -11.42 -0.27 -14.61
N TYR A 115 -12.40 0.44 -15.18
CA TYR A 115 -13.14 1.48 -14.45
C TYR A 115 -13.81 0.96 -13.16
N GLN A 116 -14.33 -0.28 -13.19
CA GLN A 116 -15.04 -0.86 -12.05
C GLN A 116 -14.12 -1.08 -10.86
N ARG A 117 -12.96 -1.71 -11.09
CA ARG A 117 -12.09 -2.16 -10.01
C ARG A 117 -10.82 -1.36 -9.85
N LEU A 118 -10.41 -0.60 -10.86
CA LEU A 118 -9.12 0.10 -10.93
C LEU A 118 -7.92 -0.81 -10.61
N GLN A 119 -8.05 -2.11 -10.83
CA GLN A 119 -7.02 -3.11 -10.60
C GLN A 119 -6.24 -3.35 -11.88
N GLY A 120 -4.98 -2.94 -11.88
CA GLY A 120 -4.03 -3.11 -12.97
C GLY A 120 -2.60 -3.06 -12.44
N THR A 121 -1.63 -3.14 -13.32
CA THR A 121 -0.21 -3.20 -12.94
C THR A 121 0.24 -2.01 -12.10
N PHE A 122 -0.26 -0.80 -12.38
CA PHE A 122 0.04 0.36 -11.54
C PHE A 122 -0.42 0.17 -10.08
N THR A 123 -1.58 -0.45 -9.86
CA THR A 123 -2.09 -0.78 -8.51
C THR A 123 -1.23 -1.85 -7.84
N THR A 124 -0.90 -2.92 -8.56
CA THR A 124 -0.04 -3.99 -8.03
C THR A 124 1.32 -3.44 -7.62
N LEU A 125 1.93 -2.60 -8.47
CA LEU A 125 3.19 -1.93 -8.15
C LEU A 125 3.05 -1.00 -6.94
N SER A 126 1.93 -0.30 -6.78
CA SER A 126 1.65 0.53 -5.61
C SER A 126 1.67 -0.29 -4.31
N TYR A 127 1.04 -1.47 -4.30
CA TYR A 127 1.08 -2.38 -3.14
C TYR A 127 2.51 -2.87 -2.84
N ILE A 128 3.26 -3.22 -3.89
CA ILE A 128 4.64 -3.69 -3.76
C ILE A 128 5.55 -2.58 -3.22
N ILE A 129 5.37 -1.34 -3.68
CA ILE A 129 6.11 -0.17 -3.18
C ILE A 129 5.81 0.07 -1.71
N ILE A 130 4.53 0.09 -1.31
CA ILE A 130 4.16 0.27 0.10
C ILE A 130 4.79 -0.84 0.94
N PHE A 131 4.69 -2.10 0.51
CA PHE A 131 5.32 -3.23 1.17
C PHE A 131 6.83 -3.05 1.31
N ALA A 132 7.53 -2.70 0.21
CA ALA A 132 8.97 -2.53 0.20
C ALA A 132 9.42 -1.39 1.12
N ILE A 133 8.69 -0.28 1.13
CA ILE A 133 8.97 0.87 2.00
C ILE A 133 8.73 0.49 3.46
N MET A 134 7.64 -0.20 3.79
CA MET A 134 7.40 -0.68 5.15
C MET A 134 8.51 -1.63 5.60
N ALA A 135 8.86 -2.62 4.78
CA ALA A 135 9.95 -3.56 5.06
C ALA A 135 11.31 -2.85 5.24
N ALA A 136 11.55 -1.75 4.51
CA ALA A 136 12.78 -0.99 4.56
C ALA A 136 12.82 0.07 5.68
N THR A 137 11.70 0.41 6.33
CA THR A 137 11.64 1.51 7.33
C THR A 137 11.22 1.06 8.72
N ILE A 138 10.61 -0.12 8.85
CA ILE A 138 10.29 -0.73 10.15
C ILE A 138 11.55 -1.38 10.71
N HIS A 139 12.15 -0.73 11.70
CA HIS A 139 13.38 -1.19 12.35
C HIS A 139 13.22 -1.43 13.85
N SER A 140 12.06 -1.09 14.43
CA SER A 140 11.84 -1.17 15.88
C SER A 140 10.56 -1.92 16.24
N GLN A 141 10.58 -2.57 17.40
CA GLN A 141 9.40 -3.22 17.97
C GLN A 141 8.27 -2.22 18.27
N ALA A 142 8.61 -0.96 18.56
CA ALA A 142 7.63 0.09 18.77
C ALA A 142 6.82 0.39 17.49
N GLN A 143 7.47 0.42 16.31
CA GLN A 143 6.79 0.58 15.02
C GLN A 143 5.87 -0.60 14.71
N VAL A 144 6.34 -1.83 14.95
CA VAL A 144 5.51 -3.04 14.79
C VAL A 144 4.29 -2.97 15.71
N ARG A 145 4.48 -2.57 16.97
CA ARG A 145 3.37 -2.38 17.91
C ARG A 145 2.38 -1.34 17.42
N ARG A 146 2.84 -0.22 16.85
CA ARG A 146 1.97 0.79 16.25
C ARG A 146 1.16 0.22 15.08
N VAL A 147 1.80 -0.51 14.15
CA VAL A 147 1.09 -1.22 13.06
C VAL A 147 -0.03 -2.10 13.62
N ILE A 148 0.28 -2.98 14.57
CA ILE A 148 -0.67 -3.92 15.16
C ILE A 148 -1.81 -3.17 15.85
N THR A 149 -1.48 -2.21 16.73
CA THR A 149 -2.48 -1.41 17.45
C THR A 149 -3.38 -0.65 16.49
N THR A 150 -2.82 -0.05 15.43
CA THR A 150 -3.60 0.65 14.39
C THR A 150 -4.56 -0.30 13.69
N VAL A 151 -4.10 -1.49 13.24
CA VAL A 151 -4.97 -2.48 12.61
C VAL A 151 -6.09 -2.91 13.55
N ILE A 152 -5.80 -3.16 14.83
CA ILE A 152 -6.82 -3.53 15.83
C ILE A 152 -7.85 -2.42 15.99
N ILE A 153 -7.39 -1.18 16.24
CA ILE A 153 -8.28 -0.02 16.45
C ILE A 153 -9.16 0.21 15.23
N VAL A 154 -8.60 0.15 14.02
CA VAL A 154 -9.31 0.37 12.77
C VAL A 154 -10.31 -0.75 12.47
N SER A 155 -10.03 -1.98 12.92
CA SER A 155 -10.95 -3.11 12.75
C SER A 155 -12.24 -2.95 13.58
N ILE A 156 -12.21 -2.19 14.68
CA ILE A 156 -13.37 -1.95 15.54
C ILE A 156 -14.52 -1.25 14.79
N PRO A 157 -14.35 -0.03 14.24
CA PRO A 157 -15.42 0.64 13.50
C PRO A 157 -15.85 -0.14 12.25
N VAL A 158 -14.93 -0.83 11.56
CA VAL A 158 -15.28 -1.68 10.40
C VAL A 158 -16.21 -2.81 10.82
N ALA A 159 -15.90 -3.51 11.92
CA ALA A 159 -16.74 -4.59 12.44
C ALA A 159 -18.09 -4.08 12.96
N LEU A 160 -18.09 -2.96 13.70
CA LEU A 160 -19.31 -2.32 14.18
C LEU A 160 -20.23 -1.91 13.02
N TYR A 161 -19.66 -1.34 11.97
CA TYR A 161 -20.40 -0.98 10.77
C TYR A 161 -21.02 -2.21 10.08
N GLY A 162 -20.28 -3.31 9.98
CA GLY A 162 -20.81 -4.59 9.51
C GLY A 162 -21.95 -5.15 10.39
N MET A 163 -21.86 -4.96 11.71
CA MET A 163 -22.96 -5.33 12.63
C MET A 163 -24.21 -4.48 12.40
N LEU A 164 -24.07 -3.16 12.23
CA LEU A 164 -25.19 -2.27 11.92
C LEU A 164 -25.92 -2.69 10.64
N GLN A 165 -25.17 -3.05 9.60
CA GLN A 165 -25.71 -3.63 8.36
C GLN A 165 -26.49 -4.92 8.61
N ARG A 166 -25.92 -5.84 9.38
CA ARG A 166 -26.57 -7.11 9.72
C ARG A 166 -27.90 -6.92 10.43
N PHE A 167 -28.00 -5.93 11.32
CA PHE A 167 -29.23 -5.64 12.07
C PHE A 167 -30.22 -4.73 11.33
N GLY A 168 -29.93 -4.33 10.08
CA GLY A 168 -30.80 -3.44 9.32
C GLY A 168 -30.84 -2.00 9.84
N LEU A 169 -29.82 -1.60 10.59
CA LEU A 169 -29.66 -0.26 11.15
C LEU A 169 -28.84 0.68 10.24
N ASP A 170 -28.35 0.18 9.11
CA ASP A 170 -27.64 0.97 8.11
C ASP A 170 -28.64 1.73 7.21
N PRO A 171 -28.64 3.07 7.25
CA PRO A 171 -29.58 3.88 6.47
C PRO A 171 -29.17 4.04 5.00
N LEU A 172 -28.00 3.52 4.59
CA LEU A 172 -27.46 3.76 3.25
C LEU A 172 -28.14 2.87 2.19
N PRO A 173 -28.43 3.42 0.98
CA PRO A 173 -29.24 2.76 -0.04
C PRO A 173 -28.40 1.78 -0.88
N TRP A 174 -27.88 0.72 -0.26
CA TRP A 174 -27.09 -0.29 -0.95
C TRP A 174 -27.92 -1.07 -1.97
N GLY A 175 -27.33 -1.39 -3.12
CA GLY A 175 -28.01 -2.14 -4.18
C GLY A 175 -28.33 -3.61 -3.87
N GLY A 176 -27.96 -4.12 -2.68
CA GLY A 176 -28.20 -5.50 -2.25
C GLY A 176 -28.63 -5.59 -0.79
N ASN A 177 -29.13 -6.76 -0.38
CA ASN A 177 -29.55 -6.99 1.02
C ASN A 177 -28.33 -7.13 1.94
N THR A 178 -28.05 -6.07 2.70
CA THR A 178 -26.91 -6.01 3.62
C THR A 178 -27.08 -6.86 4.88
N GLN A 179 -28.31 -7.27 5.21
CA GLN A 179 -28.58 -8.14 6.36
C GLN A 179 -28.14 -9.58 6.10
N THR A 180 -28.31 -10.07 4.87
CA THR A 180 -27.84 -11.42 4.49
C THR A 180 -26.36 -11.42 4.15
N ARG A 181 -25.84 -10.34 3.54
CA ARG A 181 -24.44 -10.16 3.20
C ARG A 181 -24.00 -8.71 3.40
N ILE A 182 -23.13 -8.46 4.38
CA ILE A 182 -22.52 -7.16 4.65
C ILE A 182 -21.87 -6.61 3.37
N ALA A 183 -22.18 -5.36 3.03
CA ALA A 183 -21.57 -4.62 1.94
C ALA A 183 -20.17 -4.16 2.35
N GLY A 184 -19.14 -4.80 1.78
CA GLY A 184 -17.74 -4.41 1.96
C GLY A 184 -16.91 -4.45 0.67
N HIS A 185 -17.45 -5.05 -0.39
CA HIS A 185 -16.89 -5.17 -1.72
C HIS A 185 -18.02 -5.70 -2.63
N MET A 186 -18.26 -5.08 -3.79
CA MET A 186 -19.21 -5.58 -4.80
C MET A 186 -18.46 -6.05 -6.03
#